data_AF-L7E284-F1
#
_entry.id   AF-L7E284-F1
#
_cell.length_a   1.000
_cell.length_b   1.000
_cell.length_c   1.000
_cell.angle_alpha   90.00
_cell.angle_beta   90.00
_cell.angle_gamma   90.00
#
_symmetry.space_group_name_H-M   'P 1'
#
loop_
_entity.id
_entity.type
_entity.pdbx_description
1 polymer ?
#
loop_
_entity_poly.entity_id
_entity_poly.type
_entity_poly.pdbx_seq_one_letter_code
_entity_poly.pdbx_strand_id
1 'polypeptide(L)'
;MKELERYYKVLGLDHGASLDEINQAYKDLVFIWHPDRIPKDNQRLLEKATAKLQEINQAREQLRQIHQNSPKRSNSAPKTETQPAHAYKTASPYQPHPSQPGQNSQTHSHKTHSQQTHSQHSHSQNNHQVHNHGAWRPHYRDLNGADLQGANLKEKDLSSRSLIGADLSHADLSDSFLHKVNLEKANLYKANLFRANLLEANLKGANLQEANLIGADLSGADLSGADLRGAKIGFGKRIMVKLTRAILTGTILPDGSIHQ
;
A
#
# COMPACT_ATOMS: atom_id res chain seq x y z
N MET A 1 20.27 8.04 -18.34
CA MET A 1 21.12 7.78 -17.15
C MET A 1 20.97 8.88 -16.10
N LYS A 2 21.28 10.16 -16.40
CA LYS A 2 21.24 11.27 -15.41
C LYS A 2 19.97 11.37 -14.55
N GLU A 3 18.80 11.10 -15.11
CA GLU A 3 17.53 11.17 -14.39
C GLU A 3 17.32 9.99 -13.42
N LEU A 4 17.84 8.81 -13.76
CA LEU A 4 17.83 7.64 -12.89
C LEU A 4 18.75 7.83 -11.68
N GLU A 5 19.93 8.42 -11.88
CA GLU A 5 20.87 8.75 -10.79
C GLU A 5 20.25 9.74 -9.82
N ARG A 6 19.47 10.68 -10.33
CA ARG A 6 18.72 11.62 -9.50
C ARG A 6 17.75 10.91 -8.56
N TYR A 7 17.01 9.90 -9.03
CA TYR A 7 16.05 9.19 -8.18
C TYR A 7 16.70 8.40 -7.05
N TYR A 8 17.78 7.65 -7.34
CA TYR A 8 18.55 6.97 -6.29
C TYR A 8 19.12 7.97 -5.29
N LYS A 9 19.68 9.08 -5.77
CA LYS A 9 20.20 10.16 -4.91
C LYS A 9 19.13 10.81 -4.03
N VAL A 10 17.91 11.00 -4.54
CA VAL A 10 16.77 11.51 -3.74
C VAL A 10 16.45 10.57 -2.58
N LEU A 11 16.56 9.25 -2.81
CA LEU A 11 16.36 8.23 -1.78
C LEU A 11 17.60 7.97 -0.92
N GLY A 12 18.74 8.62 -1.20
CA GLY A 12 19.99 8.37 -0.49
C GLY A 12 20.56 6.97 -0.74
N LEU A 13 20.30 6.41 -1.91
CA LEU A 13 20.69 5.06 -2.30
C LEU A 13 21.76 5.06 -3.38
N ASP A 14 22.53 3.98 -3.40
CA ASP A 14 23.48 3.69 -4.49
C ASP A 14 22.76 3.13 -5.73
N HIS A 15 23.44 3.24 -6.86
CA HIS A 15 22.93 2.71 -8.12
C HIS A 15 22.72 1.19 -8.09
N GLY A 16 21.52 0.77 -8.47
CA GLY A 16 21.17 -0.65 -8.55
C GLY A 16 20.63 -1.22 -7.23
N ALA A 17 20.30 -0.38 -6.25
CA ALA A 17 19.61 -0.82 -5.04
C ALA A 17 18.35 -1.62 -5.38
N SER A 18 18.14 -2.69 -4.63
CA SER A 18 16.99 -3.58 -4.74
C SER A 18 15.67 -2.85 -4.45
N LEU A 19 14.56 -3.45 -4.87
CA LEU A 19 13.23 -2.93 -4.58
C LEU A 19 12.97 -2.81 -3.07
N ASP A 20 13.51 -3.75 -2.27
CA ASP A 20 13.36 -3.72 -0.81
C ASP A 20 14.15 -2.56 -0.19
N GLU A 21 15.37 -2.27 -0.66
CA GLU A 21 16.16 -1.11 -0.24
C GLU A 21 15.49 0.21 -0.63
N ILE A 22 14.95 0.30 -1.86
CA ILE A 22 14.15 1.45 -2.32
C ILE A 22 12.96 1.68 -1.40
N ASN A 23 12.24 0.63 -1.06
CA ASN A 23 11.07 0.69 -0.20
C ASN A 23 11.43 1.05 1.25
N GLN A 24 12.55 0.54 1.76
CA GLN A 24 13.02 0.86 3.10
C GLN A 24 13.50 2.32 3.19
N ALA A 25 14.35 2.77 2.26
CA ALA A 25 14.81 4.16 2.22
C ALA A 25 13.64 5.14 2.05
N TYR A 26 12.66 4.79 1.23
CA TYR A 26 11.43 5.56 1.13
C TYR A 26 10.71 5.66 2.48
N LYS A 27 10.50 4.54 3.20
CA LYS A 27 9.85 4.55 4.52
C LYS A 27 10.58 5.43 5.52
N ASP A 28 11.91 5.34 5.54
CA ASP A 28 12.76 6.13 6.43
C ASP A 28 12.67 7.63 6.11
N LEU A 29 12.71 7.99 4.82
CA LEU A 29 12.62 9.38 4.38
C LEU A 29 11.22 9.96 4.57
N VAL A 30 10.15 9.21 4.29
CA VAL A 30 8.78 9.66 4.59
C VAL A 30 8.59 9.85 6.08
N PHE A 31 9.16 8.98 6.92
CA PHE A 31 9.10 9.13 8.37
C PHE A 31 9.78 10.44 8.84
N ILE A 32 10.91 10.81 8.25
CA ILE A 32 11.66 12.04 8.59
C ILE A 32 10.95 13.30 8.05
N TRP A 33 10.50 13.26 6.80
CA TRP A 33 10.00 14.43 6.08
C TRP A 33 8.48 14.60 6.14
N HIS A 34 7.80 13.83 6.98
CA HIS A 34 6.35 13.88 7.10
C HIS A 34 5.87 15.28 7.55
N PRO A 35 4.93 15.92 6.83
CA PRO A 35 4.40 17.24 7.20
C PRO A 35 3.86 17.32 8.64
N ASP A 36 3.36 16.21 9.19
CA ASP A 36 2.79 16.13 10.54
C ASP A 36 3.82 16.23 11.67
N ARG A 37 5.11 16.07 11.35
CA ARG A 37 6.21 16.30 12.30
C ARG A 37 6.61 17.77 12.37
N ILE A 38 6.08 18.61 11.49
CA ILE A 38 6.42 20.02 11.39
C ILE A 38 5.36 20.86 12.11
N PRO A 39 5.78 21.84 12.93
CA PRO A 39 4.86 22.78 13.57
C PRO A 39 3.94 23.46 12.55
N LYS A 40 2.61 23.42 12.79
CA LYS A 40 1.57 23.88 11.85
C LYS A 40 1.61 25.40 11.61
N ASP A 41 2.13 26.14 12.59
CA ASP A 41 2.38 27.58 12.55
C ASP A 41 3.54 27.96 11.63
N ASN A 42 4.38 26.99 11.21
CA ASN A 42 5.49 27.23 10.30
C ASN A 42 5.18 26.77 8.87
N GLN A 43 4.37 27.58 8.17
CA GLN A 43 3.92 27.30 6.80
C GLN A 43 5.09 27.02 5.83
N ARG A 44 6.20 27.74 5.97
CA ARG A 44 7.40 27.54 5.13
C ARG A 44 8.00 26.15 5.29
N LEU A 45 8.09 25.64 6.52
CA LEU A 45 8.62 24.30 6.76
C LEU A 45 7.65 23.23 6.26
N LEU A 46 6.35 23.45 6.42
CA LEU A 46 5.31 22.55 5.93
C LEU A 46 5.36 22.42 4.39
N GLU A 47 5.53 23.53 3.68
CA GLU A 47 5.71 23.55 2.23
C GLU A 47 6.98 22.79 1.81
N LYS A 48 8.09 22.96 2.54
CA LYS A 48 9.34 22.23 2.28
C LYS A 48 9.19 20.72 2.49
N ALA A 49 8.56 20.28 3.59
CA ALA A 49 8.29 18.86 3.81
C ALA A 49 7.41 18.29 2.71
N THR A 50 6.34 19.00 2.36
CA THR A 50 5.40 18.55 1.32
C THR A 50 6.10 18.40 -0.02
N ALA A 51 6.90 19.39 -0.42
CA ALA A 51 7.69 19.33 -1.66
C ALA A 51 8.72 18.20 -1.61
N LYS A 52 9.38 17.99 -0.46
CA LYS A 52 10.37 16.92 -0.32
C LYS A 52 9.73 15.53 -0.41
N LEU A 53 8.58 15.36 0.23
CA LEU A 53 7.80 14.14 0.19
C LEU A 53 7.34 13.83 -1.25
N GLN A 54 6.87 14.84 -1.98
CA GLN A 54 6.55 14.69 -3.40
C GLN A 54 7.76 14.22 -4.24
N GLU A 55 8.95 14.78 -3.99
CA GLU A 55 10.17 14.35 -4.68
C GLU A 55 10.52 12.89 -4.36
N ILE A 56 10.43 12.49 -3.08
CA ILE A 56 10.67 11.12 -2.61
C ILE A 56 9.67 10.14 -3.25
N ASN A 57 8.39 10.51 -3.32
CA ASN A 57 7.33 9.74 -3.98
C ASN A 57 7.61 9.54 -5.47
N GLN A 58 7.93 10.63 -6.16
CA GLN A 58 8.23 10.59 -7.58
C GLN A 58 9.45 9.69 -7.84
N ALA A 59 10.53 9.85 -7.08
CA ALA A 59 11.74 9.04 -7.21
C ALA A 59 11.45 7.56 -7.03
N ARG A 60 10.70 7.19 -5.97
CA ARG A 60 10.34 5.80 -5.73
C ARG A 60 9.49 5.21 -6.84
N GLU A 61 8.46 5.92 -7.30
CA GLU A 61 7.57 5.42 -8.35
C GLU A 61 8.32 5.17 -9.66
N GLN A 62 9.24 6.07 -10.03
CA GLN A 62 10.07 5.91 -11.22
C GLN A 62 11.01 4.70 -11.10
N LEU A 63 11.66 4.53 -9.94
CA LEU A 63 12.51 3.37 -9.69
C LEU A 63 11.71 2.06 -9.70
N ARG A 64 10.47 2.06 -9.19
CA ARG A 64 9.56 0.91 -9.25
C ARG A 64 9.19 0.52 -10.68
N GLN A 65 8.84 1.50 -11.52
CA GLN A 65 8.49 1.23 -12.92
C GLN A 65 9.66 0.60 -13.68
N ILE A 66 10.90 1.02 -13.39
CA ILE A 66 12.10 0.45 -14.00
C ILE A 66 12.31 -1.01 -13.57
N HIS A 67 12.08 -1.32 -12.29
CA HIS A 67 12.16 -2.69 -11.78
C HIS A 67 11.06 -3.59 -12.37
N GLN A 68 9.86 -3.05 -12.60
CA GLN A 68 8.75 -3.79 -13.21
C GLN A 68 8.97 -4.04 -14.71
N ASN A 69 9.61 -3.11 -15.42
CA ASN A 69 9.88 -3.19 -16.85
C ASN A 69 11.21 -3.89 -17.19
N SER A 70 11.98 -4.32 -16.19
CA SER A 70 13.22 -5.07 -16.41
C SER A 70 12.89 -6.49 -16.85
N PRO A 71 13.34 -6.95 -18.04
CA PRO A 71 13.09 -8.32 -18.47
C PRO A 71 13.72 -9.28 -17.45
N LYS A 72 12.92 -10.24 -16.95
CA LYS A 72 13.39 -11.31 -16.07
C LYS A 72 14.58 -12.00 -16.75
N ARG A 73 15.80 -11.67 -16.33
CA ARG A 73 16.98 -12.47 -16.67
C ARG A 73 16.85 -13.80 -15.94
N SER A 74 16.34 -14.81 -16.64
CA SER A 74 16.61 -16.19 -16.32
C SER A 74 18.12 -16.39 -16.39
N ASN A 75 18.80 -16.48 -15.26
CA ASN A 75 20.13 -17.07 -15.19
C ASN A 75 20.22 -17.97 -13.96
N SER A 76 20.21 -19.25 -14.26
CA SER A 76 20.62 -20.36 -13.41
C SER A 76 22.14 -20.37 -13.17
N ALA A 77 22.51 -20.36 -11.89
CA ALA A 77 23.73 -20.89 -11.24
C ALA A 77 25.09 -20.16 -11.42
N PRO A 78 26.10 -20.38 -10.53
CA PRO A 78 26.09 -21.10 -9.24
C PRO A 78 26.45 -20.23 -8.02
N LYS A 79 26.09 -20.73 -6.83
CA LYS A 79 26.46 -20.17 -5.52
C LYS A 79 27.96 -20.36 -5.27
N THR A 80 28.66 -19.29 -4.91
CA THR A 80 29.91 -19.36 -4.14
C THR A 80 29.64 -18.74 -2.78
N GLU A 81 29.61 -19.59 -1.77
CA GLU A 81 29.60 -19.25 -0.36
C GLU A 81 30.97 -18.73 0.05
N THR A 82 31.01 -17.56 0.68
CA THR A 82 32.03 -17.18 1.65
C THR A 82 31.33 -16.92 2.98
N GLN A 83 31.36 -17.92 3.87
CA GLN A 83 31.00 -17.76 5.28
C GLN A 83 32.20 -17.22 6.07
N PRO A 84 31.99 -16.36 7.09
CA PRO A 84 32.84 -16.35 8.26
C PRO A 84 32.34 -17.37 9.28
N ALA A 85 33.28 -18.14 9.82
CA ALA A 85 33.10 -19.15 10.86
C ALA A 85 32.54 -18.58 12.17
N HIS A 86 31.78 -19.39 12.93
CA HIS A 86 32.12 -19.78 14.30
C HIS A 86 31.17 -20.89 14.80
N ALA A 87 31.81 -21.92 15.40
CA ALA A 87 31.37 -23.05 16.25
C ALA A 87 29.89 -23.11 16.71
N TYR A 88 29.23 -24.27 16.81
CA TYR A 88 29.64 -25.45 17.58
C TYR A 88 29.16 -26.79 16.98
N LYS A 89 29.97 -27.83 17.24
CA LYS A 89 29.77 -29.26 16.94
C LYS A 89 28.59 -29.86 17.73
N THR A 90 27.85 -30.81 17.15
CA THR A 90 27.84 -32.25 17.53
C THR A 90 26.86 -33.10 16.68
N ALA A 91 27.40 -34.19 16.12
CA ALA A 91 26.87 -35.50 15.68
C ALA A 91 25.36 -35.66 15.30
N SER A 92 24.96 -36.03 14.07
CA SER A 92 25.08 -37.31 13.28
C SER A 92 23.70 -38.03 13.18
N PRO A 93 23.48 -39.02 12.27
CA PRO A 93 22.90 -38.78 10.95
C PRO A 93 21.68 -39.67 10.64
N TYR A 94 20.68 -39.20 9.88
CA TYR A 94 19.73 -40.10 9.21
C TYR A 94 19.22 -39.52 7.88
N GLN A 95 19.59 -40.19 6.81
CA GLN A 95 18.89 -40.40 5.54
C GLN A 95 19.26 -41.84 5.10
N PRO A 96 18.49 -42.60 4.27
CA PRO A 96 17.77 -42.07 3.10
C PRO A 96 16.53 -42.86 2.54
N HIS A 97 15.91 -42.26 1.50
CA HIS A 97 15.24 -42.86 0.31
C HIS A 97 13.87 -43.60 0.42
N PRO A 98 13.19 -43.94 -0.70
CA PRO A 98 12.69 -43.10 -1.83
C PRO A 98 11.26 -43.51 -2.30
N SER A 99 10.71 -42.85 -3.35
CA SER A 99 10.01 -43.46 -4.53
C SER A 99 8.85 -42.60 -5.07
N GLN A 100 8.90 -42.35 -6.38
CA GLN A 100 7.86 -41.78 -7.27
C GLN A 100 6.80 -42.86 -7.62
N PRO A 101 6.04 -42.85 -8.77
CA PRO A 101 5.59 -41.80 -9.72
C PRO A 101 4.10 -41.96 -10.16
N GLY A 102 3.62 -41.11 -11.08
CA GLY A 102 2.45 -41.40 -11.95
C GLY A 102 1.71 -40.14 -12.40
N GLN A 103 2.08 -39.51 -13.53
CA GLN A 103 1.42 -39.67 -14.85
C GLN A 103 -0.09 -39.34 -14.85
N ASN A 104 -0.52 -38.25 -15.51
CA ASN A 104 -0.87 -38.33 -16.94
C ASN A 104 -1.30 -36.97 -17.52
N SER A 105 -0.86 -36.79 -18.76
CA SER A 105 -1.23 -35.74 -19.70
C SER A 105 -2.57 -36.06 -20.37
N GLN A 106 -3.31 -35.03 -20.79
CA GLN A 106 -4.05 -34.91 -22.07
C GLN A 106 -4.89 -33.61 -21.98
N THR A 107 -4.50 -32.53 -22.66
CA THR A 107 -4.85 -32.18 -24.05
C THR A 107 -6.34 -32.31 -24.36
N HIS A 108 -7.05 -31.18 -24.52
CA HIS A 108 -8.03 -31.01 -25.60
C HIS A 108 -8.16 -29.52 -25.96
N SER A 109 -7.88 -29.26 -27.23
CA SER A 109 -8.07 -28.02 -27.97
C SER A 109 -9.52 -27.89 -28.40
N HIS A 110 -10.10 -26.68 -28.43
CA HIS A 110 -10.96 -26.22 -29.54
C HIS A 110 -11.03 -24.68 -29.60
N LYS A 111 -10.72 -24.18 -30.81
CA LYS A 111 -11.10 -22.92 -31.49
C LYS A 111 -12.63 -22.68 -31.42
N THR A 112 -13.31 -21.54 -31.63
CA THR A 112 -13.07 -20.21 -32.24
C THR A 112 -14.38 -19.39 -32.13
N HIS A 113 -14.32 -18.08 -32.48
CA HIS A 113 -15.41 -17.14 -32.84
C HIS A 113 -16.18 -16.48 -31.68
N SER A 114 -15.96 -15.20 -31.35
CA SER A 114 -16.25 -13.93 -32.07
C SER A 114 -17.75 -13.61 -32.16
N GLN A 115 -18.15 -12.54 -31.46
CA GLN A 115 -19.06 -11.52 -31.98
C GLN A 115 -19.03 -10.27 -31.09
N GLN A 116 -18.59 -9.18 -31.71
CA GLN A 116 -18.79 -7.81 -31.28
C GLN A 116 -20.27 -7.45 -31.45
N THR A 117 -20.85 -6.79 -30.46
CA THR A 117 -22.05 -5.96 -30.67
C THR A 117 -21.77 -4.57 -30.11
N HIS A 118 -21.64 -3.62 -31.04
CA HIS A 118 -21.78 -2.19 -30.79
C HIS A 118 -23.19 -1.87 -30.29
N SER A 119 -23.28 -1.11 -29.21
CA SER A 119 -24.46 -0.28 -28.91
C SER A 119 -23.98 1.08 -28.43
N GLN A 120 -24.05 2.04 -29.36
CA GLN A 120 -23.93 3.47 -29.12
C GLN A 120 -25.11 3.93 -28.26
N HIS A 121 -24.87 4.68 -27.17
CA HIS A 121 -25.88 5.57 -26.59
C HIS A 121 -25.23 6.89 -26.15
N SER A 122 -25.50 7.89 -27.00
CA SER A 122 -25.82 9.30 -26.74
C SER A 122 -25.34 9.99 -25.45
N HIS A 123 -24.64 11.08 -25.71
CA HIS A 123 -24.45 12.29 -24.94
C HIS A 123 -25.47 12.57 -23.82
N SER A 124 -24.95 12.75 -22.60
CA SER A 124 -25.50 13.69 -21.64
C SER A 124 -24.44 14.76 -21.38
N GLN A 125 -24.63 15.92 -22.00
CA GLN A 125 -23.90 17.13 -21.68
C GLN A 125 -24.32 17.57 -20.28
N ASN A 126 -23.45 17.43 -19.28
CA ASN A 126 -23.67 18.05 -17.98
C ASN A 126 -22.67 19.19 -17.80
N ASN A 127 -23.19 20.38 -18.09
CA ASN A 127 -22.60 21.70 -17.98
C ASN A 127 -22.20 21.98 -16.52
N HIS A 128 -20.91 21.97 -16.18
CA HIS A 128 -20.43 22.52 -14.92
C HIS A 128 -19.31 23.54 -15.18
N GLN A 129 -19.66 24.76 -14.79
CA GLN A 129 -18.99 26.03 -14.96
C GLN A 129 -17.51 26.02 -14.57
N VAL A 130 -16.70 26.57 -15.47
CA VAL A 130 -15.27 26.84 -15.27
C VAL A 130 -15.11 27.93 -14.20
N HIS A 131 -14.64 27.57 -13.02
CA HIS A 131 -14.10 28.54 -12.07
C HIS A 131 -12.59 28.64 -12.26
N ASN A 132 -12.17 29.82 -12.71
CA ASN A 132 -10.80 30.20 -12.99
C ASN A 132 -10.16 30.72 -11.69
N HIS A 133 -9.32 29.91 -11.03
CA HIS A 133 -8.43 30.38 -9.97
C HIS A 133 -7.01 29.89 -10.25
N GLY A 134 -6.12 30.86 -10.49
CA GLY A 134 -4.71 30.63 -10.72
C GLY A 134 -3.98 30.12 -9.47
N ALA A 135 -3.43 28.92 -9.59
CA ALA A 135 -2.25 28.36 -8.93
C ALA A 135 -2.31 26.86 -9.23
N TRP A 136 -1.35 26.33 -9.98
CA TRP A 136 -1.30 24.91 -10.34
C TRP A 136 -1.14 24.05 -9.09
N ARG A 137 -2.25 23.75 -8.40
CA ARG A 137 -2.38 22.59 -7.53
C ARG A 137 -2.59 21.41 -8.47
N PRO A 138 -1.80 20.33 -8.41
CA PRO A 138 -2.18 19.10 -9.10
C PRO A 138 -3.54 18.71 -8.53
N HIS A 139 -4.60 18.86 -9.30
CA HIS A 139 -5.91 18.33 -8.96
C HIS A 139 -5.78 16.81 -9.03
N TYR A 140 -5.26 16.19 -7.96
CA TYR A 140 -5.42 14.76 -7.76
C TYR A 140 -6.92 14.55 -7.68
N ARG A 141 -7.50 13.95 -8.72
CA ARG A 141 -8.94 13.66 -8.78
C ARG A 141 -9.34 12.96 -7.48
N ASP A 142 -10.40 13.46 -6.85
CA ASP A 142 -11.05 12.77 -5.74
C ASP A 142 -11.47 11.38 -6.21
N LEU A 143 -11.21 10.37 -5.39
CA LEU A 143 -11.56 8.96 -5.64
C LEU A 143 -12.81 8.57 -4.82
N ASN A 144 -13.66 9.55 -4.51
CA ASN A 144 -14.89 9.33 -3.76
C ASN A 144 -15.81 8.38 -4.53
N GLY A 145 -16.33 7.36 -3.87
CA GLY A 145 -17.19 6.34 -4.47
C GLY A 145 -16.52 5.52 -5.57
N ALA A 146 -15.20 5.60 -5.73
CA ALA A 146 -14.49 4.83 -6.75
C ALA A 146 -14.59 3.33 -6.46
N ASP A 147 -14.79 2.54 -7.52
CA ASP A 147 -14.62 1.10 -7.47
C ASP A 147 -13.14 0.75 -7.62
N LEU A 148 -12.55 0.31 -6.51
CA LEU A 148 -11.17 -0.14 -6.37
C LEU A 148 -11.14 -1.56 -5.76
N GLN A 149 -12.21 -2.33 -5.97
CA GLN A 149 -12.31 -3.69 -5.45
C GLN A 149 -11.15 -4.55 -5.99
N GLY A 150 -10.46 -5.24 -5.07
CA GLY A 150 -9.32 -6.11 -5.41
C GLY A 150 -8.11 -5.36 -5.99
N ALA A 151 -8.10 -4.03 -6.01
CA ALA A 151 -7.03 -3.25 -6.61
C ALA A 151 -5.70 -3.50 -5.90
N ASN A 152 -4.62 -3.59 -6.69
CA ASN A 152 -3.27 -3.59 -6.15
C ASN A 152 -2.79 -2.15 -5.93
N LEU A 153 -2.95 -1.69 -4.68
CA LEU A 153 -2.53 -0.38 -4.19
C LEU A 153 -1.33 -0.50 -3.25
N LYS A 154 -0.62 -1.64 -3.32
CA LYS A 154 0.53 -1.94 -2.47
C LYS A 154 1.57 -0.83 -2.60
N GLU A 155 1.93 -0.28 -1.45
CA GLU A 155 2.89 0.79 -1.29
C GLU A 155 2.51 2.11 -1.95
N LYS A 156 1.35 2.23 -2.59
CA LYS A 156 0.96 3.47 -3.27
C LYS A 156 0.79 4.62 -2.29
N ASP A 157 1.07 5.82 -2.78
CA ASP A 157 0.80 7.03 -2.03
C ASP A 157 -0.58 7.58 -2.37
N LEU A 158 -1.47 7.46 -1.40
CA LEU A 158 -2.85 7.93 -1.39
C LEU A 158 -3.07 8.96 -0.28
N SER A 159 -1.99 9.50 0.27
CA SER A 159 -2.03 10.39 1.41
C SER A 159 -2.77 11.68 1.10
N SER A 160 -3.52 12.16 2.08
CA SER A 160 -4.41 13.33 1.96
C SER A 160 -5.47 13.25 0.85
N ARG A 161 -5.64 12.11 0.17
CA ARG A 161 -6.69 11.94 -0.85
C ARG A 161 -8.05 11.71 -0.20
N SER A 162 -9.09 12.07 -0.94
CA SER A 162 -10.46 11.72 -0.59
C SER A 162 -10.88 10.43 -1.32
N LEU A 163 -11.27 9.42 -0.55
CA LEU A 163 -11.80 8.11 -0.95
C LEU A 163 -13.12 7.83 -0.19
N ILE A 164 -13.90 8.87 0.08
CA ILE A 164 -15.17 8.77 0.83
C ILE A 164 -16.08 7.80 0.09
N GLY A 165 -16.57 6.78 0.79
CA GLY A 165 -17.48 5.77 0.23
C GLY A 165 -16.90 4.92 -0.90
N ALA A 166 -15.58 4.95 -1.14
CA ALA A 166 -14.95 4.11 -2.15
C ALA A 166 -15.07 2.62 -1.78
N ASP A 167 -15.17 1.75 -2.79
CA ASP A 167 -15.07 0.31 -2.59
C ASP A 167 -13.62 -0.15 -2.74
N LEU A 168 -12.98 -0.48 -1.63
CA LEU A 168 -11.63 -1.03 -1.52
C LEU A 168 -11.68 -2.47 -1.00
N SER A 169 -12.83 -3.15 -1.10
CA SER A 169 -12.96 -4.52 -0.65
C SER A 169 -11.95 -5.41 -1.36
N HIS A 170 -11.29 -6.30 -0.61
CA HIS A 170 -10.23 -7.18 -1.11
C HIS A 170 -8.99 -6.48 -1.70
N ALA A 171 -8.87 -5.15 -1.63
CA ALA A 171 -7.71 -4.44 -2.17
C ALA A 171 -6.43 -4.75 -1.39
N ASP A 172 -5.29 -4.78 -2.07
CA ASP A 172 -3.98 -4.84 -1.43
C ASP A 172 -3.46 -3.42 -1.20
N LEU A 173 -3.54 -2.94 0.03
CA LEU A 173 -3.03 -1.66 0.51
C LEU A 173 -1.80 -1.87 1.41
N SER A 174 -1.14 -3.03 1.35
CA SER A 174 0.00 -3.31 2.21
C SER A 174 1.12 -2.29 1.98
N ASP A 175 1.75 -1.87 3.07
CA ASP A 175 2.83 -0.88 3.08
C ASP A 175 2.48 0.46 2.40
N SER A 176 1.19 0.75 2.15
CA SER A 176 0.75 2.00 1.51
C SER A 176 0.84 3.21 2.42
N PHE A 177 0.90 4.39 1.79
CA PHE A 177 0.95 5.68 2.46
C PHE A 177 -0.43 6.31 2.37
N LEU A 178 -1.11 6.35 3.52
CA LEU A 178 -2.50 6.75 3.69
C LEU A 178 -2.62 7.81 4.80
N HIS A 179 -1.56 8.56 5.09
CA HIS A 179 -1.62 9.57 6.14
C HIS A 179 -2.63 10.65 5.75
N LYS A 180 -3.51 11.02 6.69
CA LYS A 180 -4.59 11.99 6.49
C LYS A 180 -5.54 11.66 5.34
N VAL A 181 -5.57 10.40 4.88
CA VAL A 181 -6.53 9.98 3.86
C VAL A 181 -7.96 10.10 4.43
N ASN A 182 -8.91 10.48 3.59
CA ASN A 182 -10.32 10.43 3.96
C ASN A 182 -10.97 9.17 3.38
N LEU A 183 -11.22 8.19 4.25
CA LEU A 183 -11.88 6.91 3.99
C LEU A 183 -13.25 6.84 4.70
N GLU A 184 -13.87 7.98 5.00
CA GLU A 184 -15.20 8.01 5.62
C GLU A 184 -16.18 7.13 4.82
N LYS A 185 -16.85 6.20 5.50
CA LYS A 185 -17.81 5.23 4.93
C LYS A 185 -17.25 4.35 3.80
N ALA A 186 -15.93 4.29 3.61
CA ALA A 186 -15.33 3.41 2.60
C ALA A 186 -15.55 1.93 2.97
N ASN A 187 -15.66 1.08 1.94
CA ASN A 187 -15.71 -0.36 2.11
C ASN A 187 -14.31 -0.94 2.01
N LEU A 188 -13.72 -1.36 3.14
CA LEU A 188 -12.41 -2.01 3.25
C LEU A 188 -12.55 -3.49 3.64
N TYR A 189 -13.70 -4.11 3.35
CA TYR A 189 -13.96 -5.52 3.67
C TYR A 189 -12.84 -6.41 3.11
N LYS A 190 -12.20 -7.20 3.98
CA LYS A 190 -11.06 -8.08 3.62
C LYS A 190 -9.88 -7.37 2.93
N ALA A 191 -9.76 -6.05 3.02
CA ALA A 191 -8.61 -5.34 2.49
C ALA A 191 -7.33 -5.71 3.26
N ASN A 192 -6.20 -5.75 2.55
CA ASN A 192 -4.89 -5.97 3.16
C ASN A 192 -4.22 -4.62 3.47
N LEU A 193 -4.27 -4.18 4.73
CA LEU A 193 -3.64 -2.95 5.22
C LEU A 193 -2.36 -3.24 6.02
N PHE A 194 -1.71 -4.39 5.77
CA PHE A 194 -0.50 -4.80 6.49
C PHE A 194 0.56 -3.71 6.43
N ARG A 195 1.00 -3.21 7.59
CA ARG A 195 2.00 -2.11 7.71
C ARG A 195 1.64 -0.81 6.97
N ALA A 196 0.37 -0.59 6.64
CA ALA A 196 -0.07 0.68 6.05
C ALA A 196 0.10 1.84 7.05
N ASN A 197 0.46 3.02 6.54
CA ASN A 197 0.53 4.24 7.35
C ASN A 197 -0.80 5.01 7.24
N LEU A 198 -1.66 4.89 8.25
CA LEU A 198 -2.98 5.56 8.36
C LEU A 198 -2.95 6.67 9.43
N LEU A 199 -1.77 7.27 9.68
CA LEU A 199 -1.62 8.38 10.63
C LEU A 199 -2.63 9.49 10.33
N GLU A 200 -3.43 9.89 11.33
CA GLU A 200 -4.45 10.95 11.21
C GLU A 200 -5.50 10.71 10.10
N ALA A 201 -5.72 9.46 9.65
CA ALA A 201 -6.74 9.13 8.67
C ALA A 201 -8.17 9.30 9.23
N ASN A 202 -9.11 9.70 8.37
CA ASN A 202 -10.54 9.64 8.69
C ASN A 202 -11.12 8.31 8.20
N LEU A 203 -11.54 7.46 9.12
CA LEU A 203 -12.15 6.14 8.89
C LEU A 203 -13.57 6.07 9.47
N LYS A 204 -14.20 7.22 9.73
CA LYS A 204 -15.53 7.28 10.34
C LYS A 204 -16.54 6.44 9.56
N GLY A 205 -17.19 5.51 10.24
CA GLY A 205 -18.18 4.60 9.63
C GLY A 205 -17.64 3.68 8.54
N ALA A 206 -16.31 3.53 8.39
CA ALA A 206 -15.73 2.63 7.40
C ALA A 206 -15.98 1.17 7.76
N ASN A 207 -16.15 0.33 6.74
CA ASN A 207 -16.26 -1.13 6.91
C ASN A 207 -14.88 -1.77 6.83
N LEU A 208 -14.27 -2.11 7.95
CA LEU A 208 -12.96 -2.78 8.07
C LEU A 208 -13.09 -4.27 8.43
N GLN A 209 -14.28 -4.86 8.25
CA GLN A 209 -14.53 -6.25 8.59
C GLN A 209 -13.52 -7.18 7.90
N GLU A 210 -12.95 -8.09 8.67
CA GLU A 210 -11.93 -9.07 8.22
C GLU A 210 -10.66 -8.46 7.58
N ALA A 211 -10.45 -7.15 7.67
CA ALA A 211 -9.26 -6.50 7.12
C ALA A 211 -7.98 -6.91 7.87
N ASN A 212 -6.85 -6.94 7.17
CA ASN A 212 -5.55 -7.18 7.80
C ASN A 212 -4.86 -5.87 8.17
N LEU A 213 -4.87 -5.51 9.46
CA LEU A 213 -4.27 -4.28 9.98
C LEU A 213 -2.92 -4.52 10.67
N ILE A 214 -2.38 -5.74 10.68
CA ILE A 214 -1.15 -6.05 11.42
C ILE A 214 -0.01 -5.10 11.01
N GLY A 215 0.57 -4.42 12.00
CA GLY A 215 1.67 -3.47 11.78
C GLY A 215 1.25 -2.09 11.28
N ALA A 216 -0.05 -1.85 11.04
CA ALA A 216 -0.53 -0.55 10.58
C ALA A 216 -0.38 0.53 11.67
N ASP A 217 -0.14 1.76 11.23
CA ASP A 217 -0.09 2.94 12.10
C ASP A 217 -1.39 3.73 11.98
N LEU A 218 -2.28 3.60 12.97
CA LEU A 218 -3.56 4.31 13.08
C LEU A 218 -3.49 5.44 14.13
N SER A 219 -2.29 5.92 14.46
CA SER A 219 -2.13 6.97 15.45
C SER A 219 -2.92 8.22 15.03
N GLY A 220 -3.73 8.77 15.93
CA GLY A 220 -4.57 9.94 15.66
C GLY A 220 -5.70 9.74 14.63
N ALA A 221 -5.93 8.53 14.12
CA ALA A 221 -7.01 8.26 13.19
C ALA A 221 -8.38 8.34 13.87
N ASP A 222 -9.41 8.76 13.13
CA ASP A 222 -10.80 8.74 13.58
C ASP A 222 -11.50 7.49 13.06
N LEU A 223 -11.75 6.51 13.92
CA LEU A 223 -12.49 5.28 13.60
C LEU A 223 -13.93 5.34 14.12
N SER A 224 -14.47 6.51 14.46
CA SER A 224 -15.80 6.61 15.08
C SER A 224 -16.86 5.88 14.26
N GLY A 225 -17.56 4.92 14.88
CA GLY A 225 -18.58 4.10 14.20
C GLY A 225 -18.05 3.14 13.12
N ALA A 226 -16.74 2.96 12.98
CA ALA A 226 -16.17 1.98 12.06
C ALA A 226 -16.42 0.55 12.54
N ASP A 227 -16.42 -0.40 11.61
CA ASP A 227 -16.67 -1.81 11.91
C ASP A 227 -15.42 -2.66 11.66
N LEU A 228 -14.76 -3.12 12.71
CA LEU A 228 -13.56 -3.96 12.66
C LEU A 228 -13.84 -5.44 12.94
N ARG A 229 -15.09 -5.93 12.90
CA ARG A 229 -15.36 -7.34 13.23
C ARG A 229 -14.47 -8.30 12.43
N GLY A 230 -13.78 -9.19 13.13
CA GLY A 230 -12.85 -10.15 12.52
C GLY A 230 -11.56 -9.55 11.94
N ALA A 231 -11.31 -8.24 12.08
CA ALA A 231 -10.08 -7.62 11.60
C ALA A 231 -8.85 -8.16 12.35
N LYS A 232 -7.76 -8.39 11.61
CA LYS A 232 -6.50 -8.91 12.16
C LYS A 232 -5.67 -7.74 12.66
N ILE A 233 -5.55 -7.59 13.98
CA ILE A 233 -4.80 -6.50 14.62
C ILE A 233 -3.51 -6.96 15.30
N GLY A 234 -3.17 -8.25 15.26
CA GLY A 234 -2.01 -8.79 15.95
C GLY A 234 -1.88 -10.31 15.87
N PHE A 235 -0.95 -10.88 16.64
CA PHE A 235 -0.77 -12.32 16.79
C PHE A 235 -1.12 -12.75 18.22
N GLY A 236 -2.08 -13.66 18.36
CA GLY A 236 -2.59 -14.08 19.66
C GLY A 236 -3.08 -12.87 20.46
N LYS A 237 -2.49 -12.66 21.65
CA LYS A 237 -2.83 -11.53 22.53
C LYS A 237 -2.06 -10.23 22.24
N ARG A 238 -1.06 -10.25 21.34
CA ARG A 238 -0.19 -9.09 21.09
C ARG A 238 -0.79 -8.21 20.01
N ILE A 239 -1.26 -7.02 20.38
CA ILE A 239 -1.69 -5.98 19.44
C ILE A 239 -0.46 -5.43 18.71
N MET A 240 -0.53 -5.38 17.38
CA MET A 240 0.51 -4.87 16.49
C MET A 240 0.06 -3.66 15.68
N VAL A 241 -1.12 -3.12 15.98
CA VAL A 241 -1.62 -1.86 15.44
C VAL A 241 -1.27 -0.75 16.41
N LYS A 242 -0.73 0.36 15.91
CA LYS A 242 -0.56 1.55 16.74
C LYS A 242 -1.85 2.35 16.75
N LEU A 243 -2.39 2.59 17.93
CA LEU A 243 -3.66 3.31 18.14
C LEU A 243 -3.48 4.58 18.99
N THR A 244 -2.25 5.09 19.09
CA THR A 244 -1.93 6.25 19.93
C THR A 244 -2.80 7.45 19.54
N ARG A 245 -3.64 7.92 20.46
CA ARG A 245 -4.62 9.02 20.24
C ARG A 245 -5.67 8.75 19.15
N ALA A 246 -5.89 7.49 18.76
CA ALA A 246 -6.99 7.16 17.87
C ALA A 246 -8.34 7.41 18.55
N ILE A 247 -9.32 7.90 17.80
CA ILE A 247 -10.70 8.09 18.28
C ILE A 247 -11.47 6.82 17.95
N LEU A 248 -12.02 6.17 18.98
CA LEU A 248 -12.68 4.86 18.85
C LEU A 248 -14.16 4.89 19.23
N THR A 249 -14.75 6.05 19.54
CA THR A 249 -16.15 6.14 20.00
C THR A 249 -17.13 5.47 19.02
N GLY A 250 -17.88 4.49 19.52
CA GLY A 250 -18.84 3.72 18.72
C GLY A 250 -18.22 2.72 17.75
N THR A 251 -16.90 2.53 17.75
CA THR A 251 -16.22 1.54 16.92
C THR A 251 -16.63 0.13 17.33
N ILE A 252 -16.96 -0.73 16.37
CA ILE A 252 -17.15 -2.16 16.63
C ILE A 252 -15.78 -2.83 16.54
N LEU A 253 -15.30 -3.39 17.66
CA LEU A 253 -13.99 -4.02 17.80
C LEU A 253 -13.94 -5.39 17.11
N PRO A 254 -12.73 -5.98 16.93
CA PRO A 254 -12.58 -7.27 16.26
C PRO A 254 -13.39 -8.43 16.85
N ASP A 255 -13.69 -8.40 18.14
CA ASP A 255 -14.54 -9.38 18.84
C ASP A 255 -16.04 -9.07 18.77
N GLY A 256 -16.44 -7.96 18.12
CA GLY A 256 -17.81 -7.52 18.00
C GLY A 256 -18.31 -6.61 19.13
N SER A 257 -17.50 -6.37 20.17
CA SER A 257 -17.85 -5.41 21.22
C SER A 257 -17.79 -3.97 20.69
N ILE A 258 -18.57 -3.07 21.28
CA ILE A 258 -18.57 -1.64 20.90
C ILE A 258 -17.70 -0.87 21.89
N HIS A 259 -16.74 -0.11 21.36
CA HIS A 259 -15.95 0.82 22.17
C HIS A 259 -16.79 2.05 22.51
N GLN A 260 -16.97 2.31 23.79
CA GLN A 260 -17.73 3.48 24.29
C GLN A 260 -16.89 4.76 24.24
#